data_AF-A0A7S1DSY0-F1
#
_entry.id   AF-A0A7S1DSY0-F1
#
_cell.length_a   1.000
_cell.length_b   1.000
_cell.length_c   1.000
_cell.angle_alpha   90.00
_cell.angle_beta   90.00
_cell.angle_gamma   90.00
#
_symmetry.space_group_name_H-M   'P 1'
#
loop_
_entity.id
_entity.type
_entity.pdbx_description
1 polymer ?
#
loop_
_entity_poly.entity_id
_entity_poly.type
_entity_poly.pdbx_seq_one_letter_code
_entity_poly.pdbx_strand_id
1 'polypeptide(L)'
;FEQRVYSARISLPSLCSSLRGAPHRMLAARPQTEKHGSGSWLPFPDVFQADPPKFCLGISVVPEDGGLVVKSLSPNSASRGILKPNDVVHSVDGVLVGTTEQLRACLTAGLDGTNLTVRFRRGPKPMIARFRRRIEGSGACYLVPPPTAARGRGSE
;
A
#
# COMPACT_ATOMS: atom_id res chain seq x y z
N PHE A 1 30.58 -16.90 -14.24
CA PHE A 1 29.92 -15.92 -13.36
C PHE A 1 30.09 -16.43 -11.93
N GLU A 2 31.15 -15.97 -11.26
CA GLU A 2 31.43 -16.25 -9.84
C GLU A 2 30.32 -15.66 -8.96
N GLN A 3 29.72 -16.47 -8.09
CA GLN A 3 28.88 -16.01 -7.00
C GLN A 3 29.72 -15.97 -5.73
N ARG A 4 30.09 -14.76 -5.29
CA ARG A 4 30.72 -14.51 -3.98
C ARG A 4 29.65 -14.47 -2.91
N VAL A 5 29.69 -15.44 -2.00
CA VAL A 5 28.90 -15.51 -0.77
C VAL A 5 29.52 -14.59 0.27
N TYR A 6 28.82 -13.51 0.66
CA TYR A 6 29.20 -12.65 1.79
C TYR A 6 28.49 -13.14 3.06
N SER A 7 29.23 -13.80 3.95
CA SER A 7 28.79 -14.12 5.31
C SER A 7 29.23 -13.02 6.27
N ALA A 8 28.30 -12.21 6.76
CA ALA A 8 28.54 -11.24 7.82
C ALA A 8 28.30 -11.89 9.19
N ARG A 9 29.37 -12.08 9.97
CA ARG A 9 29.32 -12.44 11.39
C ARG A 9 28.95 -11.19 12.19
N ILE A 10 27.80 -11.22 12.87
CA ILE A 10 27.43 -10.17 13.84
C ILE A 10 27.76 -10.71 15.24
N SER A 11 28.70 -10.01 15.87
CA SER A 11 29.14 -10.18 17.25
C SER A 11 28.13 -9.53 18.19
N LEU A 12 27.62 -10.27 19.18
CA LEU A 12 26.75 -9.75 20.24
C LEU A 12 27.61 -9.43 21.48
N PRO A 13 27.51 -8.23 22.08
CA PRO A 13 28.11 -7.97 23.37
C PRO A 13 27.23 -8.45 24.53
N SER A 14 27.91 -9.10 25.48
CA SER A 14 27.46 -9.47 26.82
C SER A 14 27.03 -8.25 27.63
N LEU A 15 25.86 -8.33 28.28
CA LEU A 15 25.45 -7.42 29.34
C LEU A 15 25.09 -8.24 30.59
N CYS A 16 26.04 -8.25 31.52
CA CYS A 16 25.86 -8.63 32.91
C CYS A 16 25.55 -7.35 33.69
N SER A 17 24.44 -7.29 34.44
CA SER A 17 24.30 -6.35 35.57
C SER A 17 23.22 -6.79 36.54
N SER A 18 23.74 -7.17 37.71
CA SER A 18 23.12 -7.39 39.01
C SER A 18 22.16 -6.27 39.46
N LEU A 19 21.06 -6.62 40.13
CA LEU A 19 20.45 -5.77 41.16
C LEU A 19 19.70 -6.61 42.20
N ARG A 20 19.96 -6.22 43.45
CA ARG A 20 19.67 -6.88 44.73
C ARG A 20 18.23 -6.64 45.20
N GLY A 21 17.75 -7.52 46.07
CA GLY A 21 16.35 -7.61 46.50
C GLY A 21 15.84 -6.60 47.52
N ALA A 22 14.57 -6.79 47.89
CA ALA A 22 13.93 -6.21 49.06
C ALA A 22 12.88 -7.21 49.63
N PRO A 23 12.70 -7.27 50.96
CA PRO A 23 11.92 -8.31 51.65
C PRO A 23 10.43 -7.99 51.86
N HIS A 24 9.70 -9.06 52.17
CA HIS A 24 8.29 -9.17 52.53
C HIS A 24 7.77 -8.13 53.55
N ARG A 25 6.53 -7.67 53.34
CA ARG A 25 5.60 -7.31 54.42
C ARG A 25 4.15 -7.63 54.03
N MET A 26 3.61 -8.70 54.63
CA MET A 26 2.17 -8.96 54.70
C MET A 26 1.50 -7.96 55.63
N LEU A 27 0.23 -7.60 55.34
CA LEU A 27 -0.89 -7.60 56.30
C LEU A 27 -2.25 -7.32 55.61
N ALA A 28 -3.12 -8.33 55.66
CA ALA A 28 -4.57 -8.34 55.88
C ALA A 28 -5.57 -7.53 55.00
N ALA A 29 -6.32 -8.31 54.20
CA ALA A 29 -7.79 -8.45 54.16
C ALA A 29 -8.74 -7.22 54.08
N ARG A 30 -9.45 -7.14 52.94
CA ARG A 30 -10.88 -6.80 52.88
C ARG A 30 -11.58 -7.66 51.81
N PRO A 31 -12.69 -8.36 52.12
CA PRO A 31 -13.52 -9.04 51.13
C PRO A 31 -14.53 -8.06 50.55
N GLN A 32 -14.51 -7.83 49.24
CA GLN A 32 -15.68 -7.30 48.55
C GLN A 32 -16.14 -8.31 47.50
N THR A 33 -17.23 -8.97 47.86
CA THR A 33 -18.09 -9.74 46.99
C THR A 33 -18.92 -8.77 46.17
N GLU A 34 -18.61 -8.56 44.89
CA GLU A 34 -19.61 -8.03 43.95
C GLU A 34 -19.61 -8.83 42.66
N LYS A 35 -20.75 -9.48 42.47
CA LYS A 35 -21.16 -10.28 41.33
C LYS A 35 -21.43 -9.36 40.14
N HIS A 36 -20.59 -9.38 39.12
CA HIS A 36 -21.01 -9.12 37.74
C HIS A 36 -20.22 -10.15 36.91
N GLY A 37 -20.87 -11.15 36.32
CA GLY A 37 -21.67 -10.92 35.12
C GLY A 37 -20.81 -11.37 33.94
N SER A 38 -21.16 -12.55 33.43
CA SER A 38 -20.68 -13.19 32.21
C SER A 38 -20.18 -12.22 31.11
N GLY A 39 -18.98 -12.48 30.64
CA GLY A 39 -18.46 -11.95 29.39
C GLY A 39 -16.99 -12.27 29.31
N SER A 40 -16.63 -13.34 28.61
CA SER A 40 -15.24 -13.61 28.26
C SER A 40 -14.74 -12.48 27.37
N TRP A 41 -14.15 -11.45 27.96
CA TRP A 41 -13.34 -10.45 27.27
C TRP A 41 -12.02 -11.10 26.88
N LEU A 42 -12.05 -11.96 25.86
CA LEU A 42 -10.87 -12.13 25.04
C LEU A 42 -10.67 -10.79 24.33
N PRO A 43 -9.53 -10.11 24.47
CA PRO A 43 -9.23 -8.96 23.63
C PRO A 43 -9.08 -9.48 22.20
N PHE A 44 -10.14 -9.39 21.41
CA PHE A 44 -10.01 -9.53 19.97
C PHE A 44 -9.00 -8.46 19.53
N PRO A 45 -7.88 -8.84 18.87
CA PRO A 45 -6.96 -7.86 18.35
C PRO A 45 -7.73 -6.98 17.37
N ASP A 46 -7.67 -5.69 17.67
CA ASP A 46 -8.07 -4.55 16.86
C ASP A 46 -8.12 -4.91 15.37
N VAL A 47 -9.34 -5.09 14.86
CA VAL A 47 -9.57 -5.27 13.43
C VAL A 47 -9.21 -3.94 12.79
N PHE A 48 -7.96 -3.83 12.34
CA PHE A 48 -7.39 -2.80 11.47
C PHE A 48 -8.44 -1.79 10.98
N GLN A 49 -8.72 -0.76 11.77
CA GLN A 49 -9.35 0.45 11.26
C GLN A 49 -8.30 1.16 10.43
N ALA A 50 -8.04 0.63 9.23
CA ALA A 50 -7.19 1.29 8.25
C ALA A 50 -7.83 2.65 7.98
N ASP A 51 -7.18 3.71 8.46
CA ASP A 51 -7.57 5.09 8.17
C ASP A 51 -7.98 5.20 6.71
N PRO A 52 -9.12 5.84 6.40
CA PRO A 52 -9.57 5.95 5.03
C PRO A 52 -8.43 6.54 4.19
N PRO A 53 -8.09 5.93 3.04
CA PRO A 53 -6.98 6.38 2.22
C PRO A 53 -7.15 7.87 1.93
N LYS A 54 -6.17 8.68 2.33
CA LYS A 54 -6.15 10.14 2.12
C LYS A 54 -6.14 10.52 0.63
N PHE A 55 -5.95 9.55 -0.27
CA PHE A 55 -5.87 9.74 -1.70
C PHE A 55 -6.85 8.83 -2.45
N CYS A 56 -7.79 9.45 -3.17
CA CYS A 56 -8.74 8.76 -4.03
C CYS A 56 -8.43 9.08 -5.50
N LEU A 57 -8.19 8.05 -6.32
CA LEU A 57 -8.06 8.22 -7.78
C LEU A 57 -9.38 8.56 -8.46
N GLY A 58 -10.51 8.35 -7.78
CA GLY A 58 -11.85 8.61 -8.28
C GLY A 58 -12.25 7.72 -9.46
N ILE A 59 -11.81 6.46 -9.45
CA ILE A 59 -12.08 5.49 -10.51
C ILE A 59 -12.90 4.32 -9.96
N SER A 60 -13.84 3.82 -10.75
CA SER A 60 -14.53 2.55 -10.49
C SER A 60 -13.91 1.47 -11.37
N VAL A 61 -13.40 0.42 -10.74
CA VAL A 61 -12.70 -0.68 -11.41
C VAL A 61 -13.38 -2.01 -11.14
N VAL A 62 -13.30 -2.92 -12.11
CA VAL A 62 -13.78 -4.30 -12.00
C VAL A 62 -12.61 -5.24 -12.31
N PRO A 63 -12.33 -6.25 -11.48
CA PRO A 63 -11.31 -7.25 -11.76
C PRO A 63 -11.72 -8.13 -12.94
N GLU A 64 -10.81 -8.31 -13.89
CA GLU A 64 -10.94 -9.25 -15.02
C GLU A 64 -9.63 -10.03 -15.25
N ASP A 65 -9.69 -11.05 -16.12
CA ASP A 65 -8.54 -11.86 -16.51
C ASP A 65 -7.40 -10.99 -17.08
N GLY A 66 -6.41 -10.75 -16.23
CA GLY A 66 -5.20 -10.01 -16.55
C GLY A 66 -5.12 -8.59 -16.01
N GLY A 67 -6.11 -8.07 -15.26
CA GLY A 67 -5.98 -6.78 -14.58
C GLY A 67 -7.29 -6.15 -14.10
N LEU A 68 -7.23 -4.86 -13.79
CA LEU A 68 -8.38 -4.08 -13.34
C LEU A 68 -8.92 -3.21 -14.47
N VAL A 69 -10.14 -3.47 -14.92
CA VAL A 69 -10.80 -2.71 -15.99
C VAL A 69 -11.53 -1.51 -15.41
N VAL A 70 -11.25 -0.32 -15.95
CA VAL A 70 -11.93 0.91 -15.55
C VAL A 70 -13.34 0.94 -16.15
N LYS A 71 -14.37 0.94 -15.29
CA LYS A 71 -15.78 1.08 -15.72
C LYS A 71 -16.22 2.53 -15.79
N SER A 72 -15.88 3.32 -14.77
CA SER A 72 -16.32 4.71 -14.66
C SER A 72 -15.27 5.57 -13.96
N LEU A 73 -15.33 6.87 -14.23
CA LEU A 73 -14.43 7.88 -13.68
C LEU A 73 -15.28 8.97 -13.06
N SER A 74 -14.92 9.39 -11.85
CA SER A 74 -15.56 10.53 -11.20
C SER A 74 -15.20 11.82 -11.95
N PRO A 75 -16.17 12.71 -12.21
CA PRO A 75 -15.95 13.94 -12.97
C PRO A 75 -14.96 14.89 -12.29
N ASN A 76 -14.77 14.80 -10.97
CA ASN A 76 -13.83 15.64 -10.23
C ASN A 76 -12.54 14.91 -9.82
N SER A 77 -12.10 13.94 -10.62
CA SER A 77 -10.93 13.11 -10.30
C SER A 77 -9.67 13.52 -11.05
N ALA A 78 -8.51 13.30 -10.44
CA ALA A 78 -7.19 13.45 -11.07
C ALA A 78 -7.00 12.50 -12.28
N SER A 79 -7.83 11.48 -12.40
CA SER A 79 -7.80 10.52 -13.50
C SER A 79 -8.48 11.05 -14.76
N ARG A 80 -9.25 12.15 -14.65
CA ARG A 80 -9.97 12.77 -15.75
C ARG A 80 -9.00 13.28 -16.82
N GLY A 81 -9.23 12.88 -18.06
CA GLY A 81 -8.41 13.25 -19.21
C GLY A 81 -7.24 12.31 -19.49
N ILE A 82 -6.78 11.53 -18.50
CA ILE A 82 -5.69 10.55 -18.68
C ILE A 82 -6.24 9.15 -18.87
N LEU A 83 -7.06 8.68 -17.94
CA LEU A 83 -7.72 7.38 -18.03
C LEU A 83 -9.04 7.51 -18.77
N LYS A 84 -9.45 6.43 -19.41
CA LYS A 84 -10.72 6.28 -20.11
C LYS A 84 -11.43 5.02 -19.62
N PRO A 85 -12.77 4.96 -19.68
CA PRO A 85 -13.48 3.72 -19.49
C PRO A 85 -12.97 2.67 -20.50
N ASN A 86 -12.90 1.41 -20.06
CA ASN A 86 -12.29 0.27 -20.75
C ASN A 86 -10.75 0.24 -20.80
N ASP A 87 -10.06 1.15 -20.11
CA ASP A 87 -8.62 0.98 -19.88
C ASP A 87 -8.37 -0.17 -18.88
N VAL A 88 -7.33 -0.96 -19.12
CA VAL A 88 -6.94 -2.10 -18.26
C VAL A 88 -5.69 -1.75 -17.47
N VAL A 89 -5.82 -1.64 -16.15
CA VAL A 89 -4.69 -1.38 -15.25
C VAL A 89 -4.02 -2.69 -14.88
N HIS A 90 -2.71 -2.77 -15.06
CA HIS A 90 -1.92 -3.98 -14.77
C HIS A 90 -1.03 -3.80 -13.55
N SER A 91 -0.46 -2.61 -13.35
CA SER A 91 0.42 -2.35 -12.21
C SER A 91 0.37 -0.91 -11.72
N VAL A 92 0.63 -0.76 -10.43
CA VAL A 92 0.70 0.51 -9.72
C VAL A 92 1.99 0.54 -8.93
N ASP A 93 2.81 1.54 -9.19
CA ASP A 93 4.15 1.73 -8.60
C ASP A 93 5.09 0.53 -8.79
N GLY A 94 4.90 -0.20 -9.89
CA GLY A 94 5.66 -1.44 -10.17
C GLY A 94 5.09 -2.70 -9.50
N VAL A 95 4.06 -2.57 -8.66
CA VAL A 95 3.34 -3.69 -8.06
C VAL A 95 2.22 -4.13 -9.00
N LEU A 96 2.16 -5.42 -9.33
CA LEU A 96 1.06 -5.99 -10.11
C LEU A 96 -0.23 -5.96 -9.26
N VAL A 97 -1.30 -5.41 -9.83
CA VAL A 97 -2.60 -5.32 -9.17
C VAL A 97 -3.63 -6.10 -9.96
N GLY A 98 -4.14 -7.19 -9.35
CA GLY A 98 -5.23 -7.99 -9.90
C GLY A 98 -6.56 -7.76 -9.21
N THR A 99 -6.54 -7.24 -7.98
CA THR A 99 -7.75 -7.04 -7.16
C THR A 99 -7.90 -5.59 -6.72
N THR A 100 -9.15 -5.20 -6.44
CA THR A 100 -9.49 -3.86 -5.94
C THR A 100 -8.87 -3.57 -4.58
N GLU A 101 -8.73 -4.59 -3.74
CA GLU A 101 -8.08 -4.53 -2.43
C GLU A 101 -6.59 -4.22 -2.56
N GLN A 102 -5.88 -4.88 -3.48
CA GLN A 102 -4.46 -4.61 -3.76
C GLN A 102 -4.27 -3.18 -4.27
N LEU A 103 -5.13 -2.73 -5.19
CA LEU A 103 -5.10 -1.35 -5.65
C LEU A 103 -5.28 -0.37 -4.49
N ARG A 104 -6.26 -0.61 -3.61
CA ARG A 104 -6.50 0.23 -2.43
C ARG A 104 -5.30 0.23 -1.50
N ALA A 105 -4.69 -0.93 -1.23
CA ALA A 105 -3.50 -1.05 -0.40
C ALA A 105 -2.33 -0.23 -0.97
N CYS A 106 -2.07 -0.29 -2.29
CA CYS A 106 -1.02 0.51 -2.93
C CYS A 106 -1.28 2.03 -2.84
N LEU A 107 -2.55 2.44 -2.87
CA LEU A 107 -2.93 3.84 -2.73
C LEU A 107 -2.72 4.33 -1.28
N THR A 108 -3.08 3.51 -0.29
CA THR A 108 -2.90 3.84 1.14
C THR A 108 -1.44 3.79 1.58
N ALA A 109 -0.65 2.86 1.04
CA ALA A 109 0.72 2.62 1.51
C ALA A 109 1.72 3.72 1.15
N GLY A 110 1.41 4.59 0.18
CA GLY A 110 2.38 5.61 -0.23
C GLY A 110 2.12 6.98 0.39
N LEU A 111 3.24 7.68 0.60
CA LEU A 111 3.31 8.99 1.23
C LEU A 111 2.65 10.07 0.36
N ASP A 112 2.05 11.05 1.00
CA ASP A 112 1.61 12.28 0.37
C ASP A 112 2.78 13.00 -0.34
N GLY A 113 2.48 13.73 -1.41
CA GLY A 113 3.48 14.43 -2.21
C GLY A 113 4.29 13.53 -3.17
N THR A 114 4.21 12.20 -3.06
CA THR A 114 4.90 11.28 -3.98
C THR A 114 4.18 11.13 -5.32
N ASN A 115 4.93 10.75 -6.35
CA ASN A 115 4.39 10.43 -7.66
C ASN A 115 3.99 8.96 -7.71
N LEU A 116 2.70 8.69 -7.92
CA LEU A 116 2.16 7.37 -8.17
C LEU A 116 2.27 7.05 -9.67
N THR A 117 2.99 5.98 -10.02
CA THR A 117 3.10 5.54 -11.42
C THR A 117 2.12 4.42 -11.72
N VAL A 118 1.15 4.64 -12.59
CA VAL A 118 0.16 3.62 -13.00
C VAL A 118 0.47 3.15 -14.41
N ARG A 119 0.66 1.85 -14.60
CA ARG A 119 0.78 1.23 -15.92
C ARG A 119 -0.55 0.61 -16.31
N PHE A 120 -1.05 1.02 -17.45
CA PHE A 120 -2.31 0.56 -18.00
C PHE A 120 -2.18 0.34 -19.50
N ARG A 121 -3.14 -0.37 -20.07
CA ARG A 121 -3.21 -0.64 -21.50
C ARG A 121 -4.49 -0.05 -22.05
N ARG A 122 -4.36 0.66 -23.18
CA ARG A 122 -5.49 1.16 -23.97
C ARG A 122 -5.50 0.43 -25.31
N GLY A 123 -6.36 -0.57 -25.44
CA GLY A 123 -6.37 -1.49 -26.58
C GLY A 123 -5.04 -2.27 -26.68
N PRO A 124 -4.28 -2.16 -27.77
CA PRO A 124 -2.98 -2.83 -27.91
C PRO A 124 -1.79 -2.00 -27.38
N LYS A 125 -2.00 -0.76 -26.95
CA LYS A 125 -0.90 0.16 -26.62
C LYS A 125 -0.67 0.21 -25.11
N PRO A 126 0.54 -0.14 -24.61
CA PRO A 126 0.90 0.08 -23.21
C PRO A 126 1.09 1.57 -22.96
N MET A 127 0.58 2.06 -21.82
CA MET A 127 0.64 3.45 -21.42
C MET A 127 1.07 3.56 -19.95
N ILE A 128 1.71 4.68 -19.61
CA ILE A 128 2.14 4.97 -18.25
C ILE A 128 1.59 6.34 -17.87
N ALA A 129 0.79 6.38 -16.80
CA ALA A 129 0.33 7.62 -16.19
C ALA A 129 1.11 7.88 -14.91
N ARG A 130 1.47 9.14 -14.68
CA ARG A 130 2.02 9.59 -13.40
C ARG A 130 1.04 10.53 -12.74
N PHE A 131 0.65 10.21 -11.52
CA PHE A 131 -0.26 11.00 -10.70
C PHE A 131 0.49 11.53 -9.48
N ARG A 132 0.40 12.82 -9.21
CA ARG A 132 0.95 13.38 -7.97
C ARG A 132 -0.05 13.18 -6.84
N ARG A 133 0.35 12.48 -5.76
CA ARG A 133 -0.49 12.35 -4.55
C ARG A 133 -0.60 13.72 -3.87
N ARG A 134 -1.83 14.23 -3.76
CA ARG A 134 -2.15 15.46 -3.03
C ARG A 134 -3.25 15.16 -2.03
N ILE A 135 -3.10 15.68 -0.81
CA ILE A 135 -4.03 15.46 0.31
C ILE A 135 -5.38 16.19 0.05
N GLU A 136 -5.34 17.27 -0.72
CA GLU A 136 -6.53 18.04 -1.12
C GLU A 136 -6.85 17.82 -2.60
N GLY A 137 -7.62 16.76 -2.89
CA GLY A 137 -8.63 16.68 -3.96
C GLY A 137 -8.24 16.88 -5.43
N SER A 138 -7.05 17.36 -5.77
CA SER A 138 -6.67 17.71 -7.14
C SER A 138 -5.18 17.44 -7.34
N GLY A 139 -4.88 16.19 -7.70
CA GLY A 139 -3.55 15.78 -8.13
C GLY A 139 -3.31 16.22 -9.57
N ALA A 140 -2.18 16.89 -9.83
CA ALA A 140 -1.73 17.11 -11.19
C ALA A 140 -1.35 15.75 -11.81
N CYS A 141 -1.77 15.54 -13.05
CA CYS A 141 -1.63 14.28 -13.73
C CYS A 141 -1.04 14.54 -15.12
N TYR A 142 -0.08 13.71 -15.53
CA TYR A 142 0.49 13.80 -16.87
C TYR A 142 0.69 12.41 -17.44
N LEU A 143 0.32 12.26 -18.71
CA LEU A 143 0.51 11.03 -19.46
C LEU A 143 1.97 11.00 -19.96
N VAL A 144 2.70 9.96 -19.59
CA VAL A 144 4.02 9.72 -20.14
C VAL A 144 3.83 8.84 -21.38
N PRO A 145 4.14 9.32 -22.59
CA PRO A 145 4.09 8.46 -23.76
C PRO A 145 5.04 7.28 -23.53
N PRO A 146 4.67 6.06 -23.97
CA PRO A 146 5.59 4.93 -23.89
C PRO A 146 6.90 5.32 -24.58
N PRO A 147 8.06 4.86 -24.08
CA PRO A 147 9.31 5.08 -24.78
C PRO A 147 9.11 4.55 -26.20
N THR A 148 9.06 5.46 -27.17
CA THR A 148 8.93 5.09 -28.58
C THR A 148 10.13 4.20 -28.84
N ALA A 149 9.91 2.89 -28.97
CA ALA A 149 10.97 1.95 -29.27
C ALA A 149 11.71 2.57 -30.46
N ALA A 150 12.95 3.01 -30.22
CA ALA A 150 13.72 3.76 -31.18
C ALA A 150 13.74 2.90 -32.43
N ARG A 151 12.95 3.32 -33.43
CA ARG A 151 12.75 2.58 -34.66
C ARG A 151 14.14 2.42 -35.22
N GLY A 152 14.65 1.19 -35.19
CA GLY A 152 16.00 0.85 -35.62
C GLY A 152 16.23 1.54 -36.95
N ARG A 153 17.10 2.53 -36.95
CA ARG A 153 17.52 3.21 -38.15
C ARG A 153 18.37 2.15 -38.86
N GLY A 154 17.74 1.42 -39.79
CA GLY A 154 18.44 0.50 -40.66
C GLY A 154 19.54 1.28 -41.35
N SER A 155 20.78 0.95 -41.03
CA SER A 155 21.92 1.21 -41.89
C SER A 155 21.84 0.15 -43.00
N GLU A 156 21.32 0.57 -44.15
CA GLU A 156 21.67 -0.01 -45.45
C GLU A 156 23.15 0.26 -45.77
#